data_AF-A0A0H2RPL9-F1
#
_entry.id   AF-A0A0H2RPL9-F1
#
_cell.length_a   1.000
_cell.length_b   1.000
_cell.length_c   1.000
_cell.angle_alpha   90.00
_cell.angle_beta   90.00
_cell.angle_gamma   90.00
#
_symmetry.space_group_name_H-M   'P 1'
#
loop_
_entity.id
_entity.type
_entity.pdbx_description
1 polymer ?
#
loop_
_entity_poly.entity_id
_entity_poly.type
_entity_poly.pdbx_seq_one_letter_code
_entity_poly.pdbx_strand_id
1 'polypeptide(L)'
;MLVDHGSYVQRITLILHNGGIEHVLFSKVNGPSMLPTMSVTGDWVLEENLTTHIPSLRPLKRGDIVVATSPFNPRAHICKRVLGLPGDIICVDPTGEYAPSTEHVLIPKGHLWLVGDNASMSRDSRTYGPVPMALVRGRVIARYWPWKDRTIFGSNVTSLGVI
;
A
#
# COMPACT_ATOMS: atom_id res chain seq x y z
N MET A 1 14.20 16.31 5.74
CA MET A 1 14.79 15.17 5.00
C MET A 1 14.41 13.89 5.74
N LEU A 2 13.17 13.42 5.59
CA LEU A 2 12.68 12.22 6.27
C LEU A 2 13.06 11.02 5.41
N VAL A 3 14.11 10.33 5.83
CA VAL A 3 14.55 9.06 5.24
C VAL A 3 13.52 8.02 5.66
N ASP A 4 12.74 7.54 4.69
CA ASP A 4 11.90 6.36 4.87
C ASP A 4 12.86 5.20 5.16
N HIS A 5 13.10 4.91 6.44
CA HIS A 5 13.98 3.82 6.85
C HIS A 5 13.33 2.53 6.37
N GLY A 6 13.90 1.97 5.30
CA GLY A 6 13.34 0.85 4.54
C GLY A 6 12.75 -0.21 5.46
N SER A 7 11.50 -0.57 5.19
CA SER A 7 10.83 -1.67 5.87
C SER A 7 11.64 -2.95 5.63
N TYR A 8 12.21 -3.52 6.69
CA TYR A 8 12.95 -4.77 6.63
C TYR A 8 11.95 -5.92 6.54
N VAL A 9 11.83 -6.52 5.37
CA VAL A 9 10.94 -7.65 5.11
C VAL A 9 11.68 -8.96 5.42
N GLN A 10 11.31 -9.65 6.49
CA GLN A 10 11.82 -11.01 6.75
C GLN A 10 10.91 -12.04 6.09
N ARG A 11 11.28 -12.49 4.90
CA ARG A 11 10.44 -13.33 4.05
C ARG A 11 10.32 -14.76 4.59
N ILE A 12 9.25 -15.06 5.33
CA ILE A 12 8.80 -16.44 5.60
C ILE A 12 7.69 -16.75 4.60
N THR A 13 7.91 -17.76 3.75
CA THR A 13 6.92 -18.20 2.74
C THR A 13 6.21 -19.43 3.28
N LEU A 14 4.90 -19.34 3.52
CA LEU A 14 4.07 -20.51 3.81
C LEU A 14 3.44 -21.00 2.49
N ILE A 15 3.55 -22.30 2.22
CA ILE A 15 2.86 -22.97 1.11
C ILE A 15 1.81 -23.88 1.72
N LEU A 16 0.53 -23.55 1.56
CA LEU A 16 -0.57 -24.44 1.96
C LEU A 16 -0.81 -25.46 0.84
N HIS A 17 -0.72 -26.75 1.14
CA HIS A 17 -1.10 -27.83 0.22
C HIS A 17 -2.58 -28.20 0.47
N ASN A 18 -3.35 -28.43 -0.61
CA ASN A 18 -4.80 -28.68 -0.69
C ASN A 18 -5.67 -27.50 -1.14
N GLY A 19 -5.43 -26.98 -2.36
CA GLY A 19 -6.44 -26.22 -3.13
C GLY A 19 -6.04 -24.84 -3.65
N GLY A 20 -4.92 -24.29 -3.17
CA GLY A 20 -4.37 -23.03 -3.70
C GLY A 20 -3.02 -22.73 -3.06
N ILE A 21 -2.00 -22.44 -3.88
CA ILE A 21 -0.71 -21.96 -3.39
C ILE A 21 -0.87 -20.48 -3.06
N GLU A 22 -1.24 -20.15 -1.84
CA GLU A 22 -1.15 -18.78 -1.33
C GLU A 22 0.24 -18.56 -0.75
N HIS A 23 1.12 -17.92 -1.52
CA HIS A 23 2.41 -17.46 -1.00
C HIS A 23 2.15 -16.29 -0.05
N VAL A 24 1.98 -16.60 1.22
CA VAL A 24 1.81 -15.59 2.26
C VAL A 24 3.16 -15.21 2.83
N LEU A 25 3.41 -13.91 2.96
CA LEU A 25 4.64 -13.34 3.50
C LEU A 25 4.36 -12.67 4.83
N PHE A 26 5.33 -12.77 5.74
CA PHE A 26 5.34 -12.03 7.00
C PHE A 26 6.34 -10.89 6.87
N SER A 27 5.90 -9.66 7.13
CA SER A 27 6.75 -8.48 6.98
C SER A 27 6.67 -7.58 8.19
N LYS A 28 7.79 -6.97 8.55
CA LYS A 28 7.81 -5.89 9.53
C LYS A 28 7.67 -4.58 8.80
N VAL A 29 6.71 -3.76 9.24
CA VAL A 29 6.52 -2.40 8.71
C VAL A 29 6.96 -1.40 9.77
N ASN A 30 7.72 -0.41 9.32
CA ASN A 30 8.16 0.70 10.15
C ASN A 30 7.94 2.01 9.38
N GLY A 31 7.65 3.07 10.11
CA GLY A 31 7.46 4.41 9.58
C GLY A 31 6.12 5.01 9.98
N PRO A 32 6.03 6.35 10.11
CA PRO A 32 4.82 7.03 10.56
C PRO A 32 3.73 7.16 9.50
N SER A 33 4.03 6.84 8.24
CA SER A 33 3.18 7.22 7.10
C SER A 33 1.83 6.50 7.04
N MET A 34 1.69 5.38 7.74
CA MET A 34 0.44 4.60 7.81
C MET A 34 -0.27 4.75 9.16
N LEU A 35 0.12 5.69 10.01
CA LEU A 35 -0.65 6.00 11.23
C LEU A 35 -2.07 6.49 10.86
N PRO A 36 -3.11 6.16 11.66
CA PRO A 36 -3.09 5.28 12.84
C PRO A 36 -3.23 3.79 12.49
N THR A 37 -3.43 3.44 11.21
CA THR A 37 -3.62 2.06 10.74
C THR A 37 -2.46 1.15 11.11
N MET A 38 -1.23 1.65 11.01
CA MET A 38 -0.01 0.95 11.39
C MET A 38 0.86 1.80 12.30
N SER A 39 1.40 1.17 13.34
CA SER A 39 2.31 1.79 14.31
C SER A 39 3.63 2.19 13.66
N VAL A 40 4.30 3.20 14.22
CA VAL A 40 5.61 3.67 13.73
C VAL A 40 6.66 2.55 13.73
N THR A 41 6.60 1.66 14.72
CA THR A 41 7.47 0.48 14.79
C THR A 41 6.71 -0.69 15.42
N GLY A 42 7.17 -1.91 15.14
CA GLY A 42 6.74 -3.11 15.87
C GLY A 42 5.53 -3.84 15.27
N ASP A 43 4.90 -3.27 14.25
CA ASP A 43 3.83 -3.95 13.52
C ASP A 43 4.40 -5.00 12.58
N TRP A 44 3.91 -6.23 12.73
CA TRP A 44 4.12 -7.27 11.74
C TRP A 44 2.82 -7.57 11.00
N VAL A 45 2.94 -7.63 9.69
CA VAL A 45 1.84 -7.84 8.77
C VAL A 45 1.98 -9.13 8.01
N LEU A 46 0.82 -9.61 7.60
CA LEU A 46 0.62 -10.71 6.70
C LEU A 46 0.30 -10.12 5.32
N GLU A 47 1.03 -10.56 4.30
CA GLU A 47 0.88 -10.12 2.93
C GLU A 47 0.57 -11.29 2.01
N GLU A 48 -0.38 -11.14 1.10
CA GLU A 48 -0.45 -12.00 -0.08
C GLU A 48 0.60 -11.54 -1.10
N ASN A 49 1.40 -12.47 -1.62
CA ASN A 49 2.41 -12.16 -2.60
C ASN A 49 1.78 -12.01 -3.99
N LEU A 50 1.79 -10.80 -4.53
CA LEU A 50 1.25 -10.48 -5.85
C LEU A 50 2.27 -10.67 -6.99
N THR A 51 3.54 -10.94 -6.66
CA THR A 51 4.61 -11.12 -7.65
C THR A 51 4.77 -12.56 -8.14
N THR A 52 4.12 -13.53 -7.50
CA THR A 52 4.12 -14.88 -8.04
C THR A 52 3.33 -14.86 -9.34
N HIS A 53 3.83 -15.44 -10.43
CA HIS A 53 3.14 -15.56 -11.73
C HIS A 53 1.79 -16.30 -11.70
N ILE A 54 1.29 -16.62 -10.50
CA ILE A 54 -0.07 -17.05 -10.22
C ILE A 54 -0.90 -15.76 -10.13
N PRO A 55 -1.87 -15.53 -11.02
CA PRO A 55 -2.78 -14.40 -10.90
C PRO A 55 -3.40 -14.43 -9.51
N SER A 56 -3.24 -13.36 -8.73
CA SER A 56 -3.95 -13.25 -7.46
C SER A 56 -5.44 -13.44 -7.72
N LEU A 57 -6.08 -14.34 -6.96
CA LEU A 57 -7.48 -14.72 -7.14
C LEU A 57 -8.44 -13.51 -7.06
N ARG A 58 -7.94 -12.38 -6.57
CA ARG A 58 -8.70 -11.16 -6.36
C ARG A 58 -7.93 -9.92 -6.85
N PRO A 59 -8.50 -9.14 -7.79
CA PRO A 59 -7.96 -7.85 -8.21
C PRO A 59 -7.71 -6.88 -7.05
N LEU A 60 -6.73 -5.98 -7.21
CA LEU A 60 -6.55 -4.85 -6.30
C LEU A 60 -7.79 -3.95 -6.31
N LYS A 61 -8.18 -3.49 -5.13
CA LYS A 61 -9.32 -2.59 -4.93
C LYS A 61 -8.87 -1.32 -4.22
N ARG A 62 -9.67 -0.26 -4.38
CA ARG A 62 -9.54 0.93 -3.55
C ARG A 62 -9.65 0.54 -2.07
N GLY A 63 -8.81 1.13 -1.24
CA GLY A 63 -8.68 0.81 0.17
C GLY A 63 -7.72 -0.34 0.50
N ASP A 64 -7.30 -1.16 -0.48
CA ASP A 64 -6.29 -2.19 -0.22
C ASP A 64 -4.98 -1.51 0.25
N ILE A 65 -4.29 -2.13 1.21
CA ILE A 65 -2.95 -1.72 1.63
C ILE A 65 -1.96 -2.57 0.86
N VAL A 66 -0.96 -1.94 0.23
CA VAL A 66 0.02 -2.62 -0.60
C VAL A 66 1.43 -2.30 -0.15
N VAL A 67 2.30 -3.30 -0.28
CA VAL A 67 3.75 -3.11 -0.23
C VAL A 67 4.25 -3.02 -1.66
N ALA A 68 4.99 -1.96 -1.96
CA ALA A 68 5.58 -1.71 -3.28
C ALA A 68 7.07 -1.40 -3.18
N THR A 69 7.83 -1.67 -4.23
CA THR A 69 9.18 -1.11 -4.38
C THR A 69 9.07 0.41 -4.55
N SER A 70 9.89 1.16 -3.81
CA SER A 70 9.89 2.63 -3.89
C SER A 70 10.28 3.09 -5.30
N PRO A 71 9.55 4.05 -5.90
CA PRO A 71 9.90 4.61 -7.21
C PRO A 71 11.21 5.41 -7.17
N PHE A 72 11.66 5.87 -6.00
CA PHE A 72 12.90 6.64 -5.84
C PHE A 72 14.10 5.82 -5.41
N ASN A 73 13.88 4.71 -4.72
CA ASN A 73 14.95 3.86 -4.24
C ASN A 73 14.56 2.39 -4.46
N PRO A 74 15.06 1.73 -5.52
CA PRO A 74 14.74 0.33 -5.82
C PRO A 74 15.10 -0.66 -4.71
N ARG A 75 15.99 -0.27 -3.77
CA ARG A 75 16.38 -1.08 -2.60
C ARG A 75 15.45 -0.89 -1.40
N ALA A 76 14.49 0.02 -1.47
CA ALA A 76 13.53 0.29 -0.42
C ALA A 76 12.12 -0.17 -0.81
N HIS A 77 11.36 -0.59 0.20
CA HIS A 77 9.94 -0.89 0.09
C HIS A 77 9.12 0.16 0.82
N ILE A 78 7.95 0.48 0.28
CA ILE A 78 6.97 1.39 0.86
C ILE A 78 5.67 0.63 1.12
N CYS A 79 4.99 0.97 2.21
CA CYS A 79 3.65 0.49 2.53
C CYS A 79 2.66 1.65 2.42
N LYS A 80 1.65 1.53 1.55
CA LYS A 80 0.68 2.60 1.25
C LYS A 80 -0.70 2.02 0.98
N ARG A 81 -1.74 2.85 1.08
CA ARG A 81 -3.12 2.52 0.72
C ARG A 81 -3.39 2.90 -0.74
N VAL A 82 -4.10 2.03 -1.46
CA VAL A 82 -4.61 2.29 -2.80
C VAL A 82 -5.81 3.24 -2.68
N LEU A 83 -5.64 4.49 -3.10
CA LEU A 83 -6.76 5.43 -3.21
C LEU A 83 -7.44 5.32 -4.57
N GLY A 84 -6.66 5.20 -5.63
CA GLY A 84 -7.19 5.15 -7.00
C GLY A 84 -6.58 4.03 -7.86
N LEU A 85 -7.39 3.54 -8.79
CA LEU A 85 -7.15 2.49 -9.76
C LEU A 85 -7.04 3.06 -11.19
N PRO A 86 -6.54 2.29 -12.17
CA PRO A 86 -6.52 2.71 -13.56
C PRO A 86 -7.88 3.24 -14.06
N GLY A 87 -7.87 4.44 -14.63
CA GLY A 87 -9.07 5.11 -15.16
C GLY A 87 -9.78 6.03 -14.17
N ASP A 88 -9.43 5.99 -12.88
CA ASP A 88 -10.00 6.91 -11.89
C ASP A 88 -9.52 8.34 -12.11
N ILE A 89 -10.39 9.32 -11.80
CA ILE A 89 -10.00 10.72 -11.66
C ILE A 89 -9.94 11.04 -10.17
N ILE A 90 -8.76 11.45 -9.70
CA ILE A 90 -8.49 11.71 -8.29
C ILE A 90 -8.11 13.18 -8.09
N CYS A 91 -8.70 13.83 -7.08
CA CYS A 91 -8.18 15.09 -6.57
C CYS A 91 -6.79 14.84 -5.97
N VAL A 92 -5.76 15.50 -6.50
CA VAL A 92 -4.36 15.24 -6.15
C VAL A 92 -4.17 15.41 -4.65
N ASP A 93 -4.64 16.51 -4.09
CA ASP A 93 -4.59 16.74 -2.65
C ASP A 93 -5.85 17.48 -2.13
N PRO A 94 -6.80 16.77 -1.49
CA PRO A 94 -8.02 17.39 -1.00
C PRO A 94 -7.78 18.37 0.15
N THR A 95 -6.63 18.30 0.83
CA THR A 95 -6.30 19.24 1.93
C THR A 95 -5.73 20.56 1.41
N GLY A 96 -5.20 20.59 0.18
CA GLY A 96 -4.52 21.76 -0.36
C GLY A 96 -3.10 21.99 0.18
N GLU A 97 -2.52 21.04 0.92
CA GLU A 97 -1.24 21.19 1.63
C GLU A 97 -0.03 20.98 0.71
N TYR A 98 -0.13 20.03 -0.21
CA TYR A 98 0.93 19.62 -1.14
C TYR A 98 0.65 20.02 -2.58
N ALA A 99 -0.61 20.10 -2.97
CA ALA A 99 -1.06 20.54 -4.29
C ALA A 99 -2.40 21.30 -4.16
N PRO A 100 -2.76 22.18 -5.10
CA PRO A 100 -4.08 22.82 -5.09
C PRO A 100 -5.20 21.77 -5.06
N SER A 101 -6.20 21.94 -4.19
CA SER A 101 -7.34 21.01 -4.08
C SER A 101 -8.24 20.96 -5.33
N THR A 102 -8.00 21.85 -6.29
CA THR A 102 -8.64 21.87 -7.60
C THR A 102 -7.90 21.01 -8.63
N GLU A 103 -6.69 20.57 -8.35
CA GLU A 103 -5.89 19.75 -9.25
C GLU A 103 -6.40 18.31 -9.25
N HIS A 104 -6.66 17.77 -10.44
CA HIS A 104 -7.12 16.40 -10.63
C HIS A 104 -6.21 15.66 -11.58
N VAL A 105 -6.06 14.36 -11.36
CA VAL A 105 -5.25 13.47 -12.19
C VAL A 105 -6.07 12.26 -12.63
N LEU A 106 -6.02 11.97 -13.93
CA LEU A 106 -6.50 10.71 -14.49
C LEU A 106 -5.42 9.65 -14.29
N ILE A 107 -5.74 8.56 -13.62
CA ILE A 107 -4.78 7.47 -13.38
C ILE A 107 -4.58 6.68 -14.69
N PRO A 108 -3.35 6.61 -15.23
CA PRO A 108 -3.07 5.87 -16.45
C PRO A 108 -3.34 4.37 -16.29
N LYS A 109 -3.50 3.67 -17.43
CA LYS A 109 -3.54 2.21 -17.44
C LYS A 109 -2.28 1.64 -16.79
N GLY A 110 -2.46 0.61 -15.96
CA GLY A 110 -1.36 -0.06 -15.25
C GLY A 110 -0.72 0.74 -14.11
N HIS A 111 -1.33 1.84 -13.66
CA HIS A 111 -0.85 2.65 -12.54
C HIS A 111 -1.87 2.70 -11.39
N LEU A 112 -1.39 3.03 -10.20
CA LEU A 112 -2.17 3.23 -8.98
C LEU A 112 -1.89 4.60 -8.40
N TRP A 113 -2.87 5.18 -7.71
CA TRP A 113 -2.63 6.30 -6.80
C TRP A 113 -2.55 5.76 -5.38
N LEU A 114 -1.34 5.79 -4.83
CA LEU A 114 -1.01 5.30 -3.48
C LEU A 114 -0.85 6.47 -2.51
N VAL A 115 -1.47 6.38 -1.34
CA VAL A 115 -1.40 7.39 -0.27
C VAL A 115 -1.10 6.75 1.08
N GLY A 116 -0.42 7.47 1.96
CA GLY A 116 -0.31 7.10 3.37
C GLY A 116 -1.51 7.64 4.16
N ASP A 117 -1.96 6.87 5.15
CA ASP A 117 -3.06 7.28 6.05
C ASP A 117 -2.68 8.48 6.92
N ASN A 118 -1.38 8.67 7.17
CA ASN A 118 -0.83 9.86 7.82
C ASN A 118 -0.26 10.81 6.77
N ALA A 119 -1.15 11.62 6.18
CA ALA A 119 -0.84 12.54 5.09
C ALA A 119 0.40 13.41 5.34
N SER A 120 0.45 14.08 6.50
CA SER A 120 1.50 15.03 6.87
C SER A 120 2.90 14.41 6.97
N MET A 121 2.96 13.09 7.18
CA MET A 121 4.20 12.32 7.33
C MET A 121 4.38 11.27 6.24
N SER A 122 3.70 11.44 5.10
CA SER A 122 3.75 10.50 3.98
C SER A 122 4.29 11.15 2.72
N ARG A 123 5.43 10.64 2.23
CA ARG A 123 5.83 10.84 0.84
C ARG A 123 5.13 9.79 -0.02
N ASP A 124 4.14 10.22 -0.79
CA ASP A 124 3.31 9.34 -1.60
C ASP A 124 2.92 9.95 -2.96
N SER A 125 1.89 9.43 -3.64
CA SER A 125 1.55 9.82 -5.01
C SER A 125 1.22 11.30 -5.15
N ARG A 126 0.82 11.98 -4.07
CA ARG A 126 0.73 13.46 -4.03
C ARG A 126 2.03 14.16 -4.43
N THR A 127 3.16 13.55 -4.10
CA THR A 127 4.49 14.12 -4.31
C THR A 127 5.18 13.61 -5.57
N TYR A 128 4.83 12.41 -6.04
CA TYR A 128 5.56 11.74 -7.13
C TYR A 128 4.69 11.18 -8.25
N GLY A 129 3.38 11.40 -8.18
CA GLY A 129 2.42 10.97 -9.19
C GLY A 129 2.04 9.48 -9.10
N PRO A 130 1.34 8.97 -10.13
CA PRO A 130 0.87 7.59 -10.17
C PRO A 130 2.01 6.56 -10.16
N VAL A 131 1.83 5.46 -9.44
CA VAL A 131 2.82 4.38 -9.27
C VAL A 131 2.50 3.22 -10.20
N PRO A 132 3.46 2.72 -11.00
CA PRO A 132 3.26 1.52 -11.80
C PRO A 132 2.85 0.31 -10.94
N MET A 133 1.80 -0.39 -11.34
CA MET A 133 1.34 -1.62 -10.67
C MET A 133 2.44 -2.70 -10.61
N ALA A 134 3.38 -2.69 -11.56
CA ALA A 134 4.52 -3.60 -11.59
C ALA A 134 5.48 -3.43 -10.39
N LEU A 135 5.43 -2.29 -9.69
CA LEU A 135 6.20 -2.09 -8.46
C LEU A 135 5.54 -2.72 -7.23
N VAL A 136 4.26 -3.10 -7.31
CA VAL A 136 3.54 -3.74 -6.21
C VAL A 136 4.08 -5.14 -5.98
N ARG A 137 4.48 -5.41 -4.74
CA ARG A 137 5.05 -6.69 -4.30
C ARG A 137 4.01 -7.59 -3.66
N GLY A 138 3.12 -7.00 -2.87
CA GLY A 138 2.10 -7.75 -2.14
C GLY A 138 0.98 -6.84 -1.63
N ARG A 139 -0.15 -7.46 -1.28
CA ARG A 139 -1.24 -6.80 -0.57
C ARG A 139 -1.22 -7.23 0.88
N VAL A 140 -1.25 -6.26 1.80
CA VAL A 140 -1.35 -6.49 3.24
C VAL A 140 -2.77 -6.91 3.57
N ILE A 141 -2.92 -8.13 4.08
CA ILE A 141 -4.22 -8.74 4.42
C ILE A 141 -4.53 -8.68 5.91
N ALA A 142 -3.51 -8.65 6.76
CA ALA A 142 -3.70 -8.51 8.21
C ALA A 142 -2.48 -7.90 8.90
N ARG A 143 -2.72 -7.18 9.99
CA ARG A 143 -1.73 -6.99 11.06
C ARG A 143 -1.90 -8.12 12.06
N TYR A 144 -0.89 -8.97 12.19
CA TYR A 144 -0.95 -10.12 13.09
C TYR A 144 -0.12 -9.91 14.36
N TRP A 145 0.75 -8.91 14.46
CA TRP A 145 1.42 -8.56 15.72
C TRP A 145 1.55 -7.04 15.82
N PRO A 146 1.42 -6.42 17.01
CA PRO A 146 1.22 -7.02 18.35
C PRO A 146 -0.17 -7.66 18.57
N TRP A 147 -0.30 -8.62 19.51
CA TRP A 147 -1.56 -9.37 19.70
C TRP A 147 -2.76 -8.48 20.02
N LYS A 148 -2.54 -7.38 20.76
CA LYS A 148 -3.60 -6.46 21.19
C LYS A 148 -4.21 -5.67 20.04
N ASP A 149 -3.44 -5.47 18.96
CA ASP A 149 -3.81 -4.60 17.85
C ASP A 149 -4.07 -5.41 16.58
N ARG A 150 -4.34 -6.71 16.67
CA ARG A 150 -4.62 -7.54 15.48
C ARG A 150 -5.75 -6.95 14.66
N THR A 151 -5.57 -6.92 13.35
CA THR A 151 -6.57 -6.37 12.44
C THR A 151 -6.51 -7.12 11.13
N ILE A 152 -7.66 -7.56 10.63
CA ILE A 152 -7.79 -8.04 9.25
C ILE A 152 -8.17 -6.84 8.41
N PHE A 153 -7.38 -6.58 7.36
CA PHE A 153 -7.63 -5.47 6.47
C PHE A 153 -8.57 -5.90 5.34
N GLY A 154 -9.74 -5.26 5.29
CA GLY A 154 -10.67 -5.36 4.18
C GLY A 154 -10.66 -4.09 3.32
N SER A 155 -11.08 -4.22 2.06
CA SER A 155 -11.29 -3.09 1.15
C SER A 155 -12.62 -2.40 1.48
N ASN A 156 -12.68 -1.68 2.61
CA ASN A 156 -13.88 -0.96 3.04
C ASN A 156 -13.69 0.56 2.93
N VAL A 157 -13.03 1.04 1.87
CA VAL A 157 -12.99 2.47 1.57
C VAL A 157 -14.11 2.81 0.58
N THR A 158 -15.11 3.51 1.07
CA THR A 158 -16.09 4.21 0.24
C THR A 158 -15.37 5.35 -0.50
N SER A 159 -15.63 5.48 -1.79
CA SER A 159 -15.00 6.38 -2.77
C SER A 159 -15.14 7.88 -2.46
N LEU A 160 -14.57 8.35 -1.35
CA LEU A 160 -14.46 9.78 -1.06
C LEU A 160 -13.50 10.41 -2.07
N GLY A 161 -14.01 11.30 -2.91
CA GLY A 161 -13.22 12.11 -3.84
C GLY A 161 -12.76 11.41 -5.12
N VAL A 162 -13.36 10.27 -5.47
CA VAL A 162 -13.12 9.63 -6.78
C VAL A 162 -14.35 9.78 -7.65
N ILE A 163 -14.17 10.41 -8.81
CA ILE A 163 -15.21 10.63 -9.83
C ILE A 163 -15.01 9.63 -10.97
#